data_AF-A0A1I3LTH2-F1
#
_entry.id   AF-A0A1I3LTH2-F1
#
_cell.length_a   1.000
_cell.length_b   1.000
_cell.length_c   1.000
_cell.angle_alpha   90.00
_cell.angle_beta   90.00
_cell.angle_gamma   90.00
#
_symmetry.space_group_name_H-M   'P 1'
#
loop_
_entity.id
_entity.type
_entity.pdbx_description
1 polymer ?
#
loop_
_entity_poly.entity_id
_entity_poly.type
_entity_poly.pdbx_seq_one_letter_code
_entity_poly.pdbx_strand_id
1 'polypeptide(L)'
;MTRLPQIALLSDGRRLHLQDGPIDLVVEARGRAHEVRAAYEAAARRFTGLLDELCAELPELRRAAEERTALEGVVARRMHAAVAPYVPDGFITPMAAVAGSVAEEILGAMLNAAAVDQAYVNNGGDIALHLGRDEHFSVGLMDRPDRDGVMRTMRIDADDAVRGIATSGRHGRSFSLGIADAVTVLAATASQADAAATVIANAVDLPGHPAVLRQPANELQPDSDLGTRRVTRDVGEITRSEITAALESGAECARQCFDRGLIEGAVLRLCGDMLVIGTKDIREQRSRPLVLGNAVHA
;
A
#
# COMPACT_ATOMS: atom_id res chain seq x y z
N MET A 1 5.81 -29.61 9.79
CA MET A 1 7.09 -28.89 9.59
C MET A 1 6.75 -27.43 9.54
N THR A 2 7.24 -26.62 10.48
CA THR A 2 7.02 -25.18 10.48
C THR A 2 7.69 -24.61 9.23
N ARG A 3 6.92 -23.91 8.40
CA ARG A 3 7.42 -23.28 7.18
C ARG A 3 8.41 -22.19 7.59
N LEU A 4 9.61 -22.20 7.03
CA LEU A 4 10.61 -21.17 7.30
C LEU A 4 10.51 -20.08 6.23
N PRO A 5 10.59 -18.80 6.61
CA PRO A 5 10.63 -17.70 5.63
C PRO A 5 11.91 -17.75 4.80
N GLN A 6 11.83 -17.24 3.58
CA GLN A 6 13.00 -16.96 2.76
C GLN A 6 13.55 -15.58 3.13
N ILE A 7 14.85 -15.52 3.45
CA ILE A 7 15.51 -14.30 3.90
C ILE A 7 16.83 -14.18 3.16
N ALA A 8 17.00 -13.12 2.38
CA ALA A 8 18.19 -12.91 1.58
C ALA A 8 18.48 -11.43 1.38
N LEU A 9 19.76 -11.08 1.25
CA LEU A 9 20.14 -9.76 0.74
C LEU A 9 19.98 -9.76 -0.79
N LEU A 10 19.38 -8.70 -1.35
CA LEU A 10 19.27 -8.53 -2.79
C LEU A 10 20.65 -8.32 -3.42
N SER A 11 20.72 -8.51 -4.74
CA SER A 11 21.96 -8.43 -5.52
C SER A 11 22.69 -7.09 -5.45
N ASP A 12 22.00 -6.02 -5.03
CA ASP A 12 22.62 -4.71 -4.79
C ASP A 12 23.39 -4.61 -3.48
N GLY A 13 23.35 -5.63 -2.63
CA GLY A 13 24.07 -5.68 -1.35
C GLY A 13 23.54 -4.70 -0.30
N ARG A 14 22.40 -4.06 -0.53
CA ARG A 14 21.86 -3.01 0.35
C ARG A 14 20.49 -3.38 0.91
N ARG A 15 19.62 -3.96 0.08
CA ARG A 15 18.23 -4.23 0.45
C ARG A 15 18.05 -5.66 0.91
N LEU A 16 17.37 -5.83 2.05
CA LEU A 16 16.98 -7.14 2.59
C LEU A 16 15.62 -7.53 1.99
N HIS A 17 15.51 -8.78 1.55
CA HIS A 17 14.29 -9.40 1.06
C HIS A 17 13.82 -10.44 2.08
N LEU A 18 12.54 -10.36 2.44
CA LEU A 18 11.87 -11.27 3.38
C LEU A 18 10.59 -11.77 2.73
N GLN A 19 10.49 -13.08 2.50
CA GLN A 19 9.32 -13.67 1.83
C GLN A 19 8.79 -14.85 2.62
N ASP A 20 7.49 -14.82 2.89
CA ASP A 20 6.78 -15.88 3.60
C ASP A 20 5.35 -15.97 3.07
N GLY A 21 5.12 -16.90 2.14
CA GLY A 21 3.80 -17.09 1.53
C GLY A 21 3.46 -15.86 0.66
N PRO A 22 2.30 -15.20 0.87
CA PRO A 22 1.93 -14.00 0.13
C PRO A 22 2.65 -12.73 0.63
N ILE A 23 3.29 -12.77 1.80
CA ILE A 23 4.01 -11.63 2.36
C ILE A 23 5.39 -11.56 1.71
N ASP A 24 5.70 -10.42 1.11
CA ASP A 24 6.88 -10.22 0.26
C ASP A 24 7.44 -8.82 0.49
N LEU A 25 8.46 -8.73 1.35
CA LEU A 25 9.00 -7.46 1.85
C LEU A 25 10.34 -7.12 1.20
N VAL A 26 10.48 -5.87 0.77
CA VAL A 26 11.76 -5.25 0.44
C VAL A 26 12.07 -4.19 1.50
N VAL A 27 13.18 -4.36 2.19
CA VAL A 27 13.60 -3.55 3.33
C VAL A 27 14.93 -2.86 3.01
N GLU A 28 15.02 -1.55 3.25
CA GLU A 28 16.29 -0.81 3.24
C GLU A 28 16.44 -0.04 4.55
N ALA A 29 17.64 -0.05 5.12
CA ALA A 29 18.03 0.86 6.19
C ALA A 29 19.34 1.55 5.86
N ARG A 30 19.50 2.79 6.34
CA ARG A 30 20.69 3.62 6.19
C ARG A 30 21.15 4.10 7.56
N GLY A 31 22.47 4.15 7.72
CA GLY A 31 23.12 4.58 8.95
C GLY A 31 24.43 3.84 9.15
N ARG A 32 24.87 3.75 10.40
CA ARG A 32 26.10 3.04 10.75
C ARG A 32 25.96 1.54 10.43
N ALA A 33 27.00 0.94 9.86
CA ALA A 33 26.95 -0.44 9.37
C ALA A 33 26.53 -1.49 10.43
N HIS A 34 26.87 -1.29 11.71
CA HIS A 34 26.45 -2.19 12.79
C HIS A 34 24.98 -2.00 13.17
N GLU A 35 24.47 -0.77 13.14
CA GLU A 35 23.06 -0.45 13.37
C GLU A 35 22.19 -1.04 12.25
N VAL A 36 22.59 -0.87 10.99
CA VAL A 36 21.88 -1.46 9.83
C VAL A 36 21.83 -2.99 9.95
N ARG A 37 22.93 -3.63 10.35
CA ARG A 37 22.96 -5.07 10.57
C ARG A 37 22.02 -5.51 11.70
N ALA A 38 22.06 -4.80 12.84
CA ALA A 38 21.17 -5.09 13.97
C ALA A 38 19.69 -4.92 13.60
N ALA A 39 19.35 -3.88 12.82
CA ALA A 39 18.01 -3.67 12.27
C ALA A 39 17.57 -4.85 11.40
N TYR A 40 18.41 -5.28 10.44
CA TYR A 40 18.09 -6.40 9.54
C TYR A 40 17.94 -7.73 10.27
N GLU A 41 18.78 -8.00 11.27
CA GLU A 41 18.63 -9.17 12.13
C GLU A 41 17.33 -9.13 12.93
N ALA A 42 16.93 -7.96 13.44
CA ALA A 42 15.67 -7.79 14.15
C ALA A 42 14.45 -7.97 13.22
N ALA A 43 14.51 -7.44 12.00
CA ALA A 43 13.49 -7.66 10.97
C ALA A 43 13.31 -9.15 10.67
N ALA A 44 14.42 -9.87 10.41
CA ALA A 44 14.40 -11.30 10.13
C ALA A 44 13.83 -12.13 11.29
N ARG A 45 14.21 -11.80 12.53
CA ARG A 45 13.67 -12.45 13.73
C ARG A 45 12.18 -12.21 13.88
N ARG A 46 11.70 -10.97 13.73
CA ARG A 46 10.27 -10.65 13.89
C ARG A 46 9.42 -11.25 12.78
N PHE A 47 9.95 -11.30 11.57
CA PHE A 47 9.25 -11.84 10.41
C PHE A 47 9.00 -13.35 10.51
N THR A 48 9.91 -14.08 11.17
CA THR A 48 9.78 -15.52 11.36
C THR A 48 8.58 -15.84 12.27
N GLY A 49 7.60 -16.57 11.73
CA GLY A 49 6.36 -16.94 12.44
C GLY A 49 5.22 -15.92 12.32
N LEU A 50 5.46 -14.75 11.71
CA LEU A 50 4.45 -13.70 11.60
C LEU A 50 3.23 -14.13 10.76
N LEU A 51 3.43 -14.86 9.66
CA LEU A 51 2.28 -15.34 8.87
C LEU A 51 1.44 -16.33 9.68
N ASP A 52 2.05 -17.19 10.48
CA ASP A 52 1.34 -18.18 11.29
C ASP A 52 0.49 -17.48 12.38
N GLU A 53 1.00 -16.42 12.99
CA GLU A 53 0.24 -15.53 13.91
C GLU A 53 -1.02 -14.97 13.21
N LEU A 54 -0.87 -14.42 12.00
CA LEU A 54 -2.00 -13.88 11.24
C LEU A 54 -2.98 -14.97 10.80
N CYS A 55 -2.48 -16.13 10.39
CA CYS A 55 -3.30 -17.28 10.00
C CYS A 55 -4.15 -17.81 11.16
N ALA A 56 -3.68 -17.72 12.40
CA ALA A 56 -4.43 -18.14 13.59
C ALA A 56 -5.70 -17.30 13.79
N GLU A 57 -5.67 -16.02 13.41
CA GLU A 57 -6.79 -15.08 13.55
C GLU A 57 -7.51 -14.80 12.22
N LEU A 58 -7.09 -15.44 11.13
CA LEU A 58 -7.59 -15.18 9.77
C LEU A 58 -9.11 -15.25 9.62
N PRO A 59 -9.84 -16.21 10.23
CA PRO A 59 -11.30 -16.22 10.14
C PRO A 59 -11.95 -14.93 10.65
N GLU A 60 -11.43 -14.35 11.73
CA GLU A 60 -11.95 -13.10 12.29
C GLU A 60 -11.46 -11.89 11.49
N LEU A 61 -10.21 -11.89 11.03
CA LEU A 61 -9.67 -10.84 10.15
C LEU A 61 -10.43 -10.70 8.83
N ARG A 62 -11.06 -11.76 8.34
CA ARG A 62 -11.89 -11.77 7.11
C ARG A 62 -13.33 -11.32 7.34
N ARG A 63 -13.76 -11.11 8.59
CA ARG A 63 -15.11 -10.62 8.87
C ARG A 63 -15.19 -9.12 8.68
N ALA A 64 -16.42 -8.64 8.43
CA ALA A 64 -16.71 -7.22 8.46
C ALA A 64 -16.23 -6.65 9.80
N ALA A 65 -15.48 -5.55 9.74
CA ALA A 65 -15.03 -4.87 10.94
C ALA A 65 -16.24 -4.30 11.69
N GLU A 66 -16.23 -4.48 13.01
CA GLU A 66 -17.17 -3.88 13.94
C GLU A 66 -16.43 -2.88 14.84
N GLU A 67 -17.15 -2.08 15.63
CA GLU A 67 -16.53 -1.10 16.55
C GLU A 67 -15.59 -1.76 17.58
N ARG A 68 -15.90 -3.00 17.98
CA ARG A 68 -15.09 -3.77 18.92
C ARG A 68 -14.43 -4.94 18.21
N THR A 69 -13.27 -5.34 18.70
CA THR A 69 -12.53 -6.48 18.18
C THR A 69 -12.19 -7.47 19.28
N ALA A 70 -12.20 -8.75 18.94
CA ALA A 70 -11.69 -9.84 19.76
C ALA A 70 -10.26 -10.26 19.36
N LEU A 71 -9.64 -9.55 18.41
CA LEU A 71 -8.30 -9.85 17.94
C LEU A 71 -7.25 -9.59 19.03
N GLU A 72 -6.31 -10.52 19.17
CA GLU A 72 -5.28 -10.55 20.20
C GLU A 72 -3.87 -10.30 19.66
N GLY A 73 -3.61 -10.63 18.40
CA GLY A 73 -2.32 -10.39 17.76
C GLY A 73 -2.03 -8.89 17.63
N VAL A 74 -0.77 -8.50 17.81
CA VAL A 74 -0.35 -7.09 17.69
C VAL A 74 -0.66 -6.55 16.29
N VAL A 75 -0.33 -7.33 15.25
CA VAL A 75 -0.61 -6.96 13.86
C VAL A 75 -2.11 -7.00 13.56
N ALA A 76 -2.82 -8.02 14.04
CA ALA A 76 -4.27 -8.15 13.86
C ALA A 76 -5.04 -6.96 14.48
N ARG A 77 -4.70 -6.54 15.70
CA ARG A 77 -5.28 -5.35 16.32
C ARG A 77 -4.94 -4.07 15.57
N ARG A 78 -3.73 -3.95 15.03
CA ARG A 78 -3.33 -2.81 14.20
C ARG A 78 -4.17 -2.74 12.92
N MET A 79 -4.37 -3.88 12.26
CA MET A 79 -5.25 -3.99 11.09
C MET A 79 -6.67 -3.52 11.42
N HIS A 80 -7.25 -4.00 12.52
CA HIS A 80 -8.58 -3.57 12.96
C HIS A 80 -8.63 -2.07 13.28
N ALA A 81 -7.66 -1.55 14.02
CA ALA A 81 -7.60 -0.13 14.37
C ALA A 81 -7.51 0.78 13.14
N ALA A 82 -6.81 0.35 12.09
CA ALA A 82 -6.70 1.10 10.84
C ALA A 82 -8.03 1.14 10.06
N VAL A 83 -8.85 0.09 10.14
CA VAL A 83 -10.13 0.03 9.41
C VAL A 83 -11.33 0.53 10.22
N ALA A 84 -11.23 0.55 11.54
CA ALA A 84 -12.30 0.96 12.45
C ALA A 84 -12.92 2.34 12.12
N PRO A 85 -12.15 3.38 11.71
CA PRO A 85 -12.74 4.65 11.32
C PRO A 85 -13.73 4.55 10.14
N TYR A 86 -13.60 3.57 9.26
CA TYR A 86 -14.42 3.44 8.05
C TYR A 86 -15.68 2.59 8.25
N VAL A 87 -15.84 1.95 9.41
CA VAL A 87 -17.00 1.11 9.74
C VAL A 87 -18.34 1.86 9.58
N PRO A 88 -18.48 3.14 10.00
CA PRO A 88 -19.72 3.89 9.78
C PRO A 88 -20.05 4.16 8.30
N ASP A 89 -19.03 4.18 7.44
CA ASP A 89 -19.17 4.57 6.03
C ASP A 89 -19.54 3.38 5.14
N GLY A 90 -19.28 2.14 5.59
CA GLY A 90 -19.68 0.94 4.87
C GLY A 90 -18.91 -0.31 5.25
N PHE A 91 -18.98 -1.31 4.38
CA PHE A 91 -18.28 -2.57 4.59
C PHE A 91 -16.77 -2.41 4.37
N ILE A 92 -16.02 -2.89 5.36
CA ILE A 92 -14.58 -3.06 5.31
C ILE A 92 -14.19 -4.22 6.23
N THR A 93 -13.11 -4.91 5.94
CA THR A 93 -12.54 -5.97 6.78
C THR A 93 -11.13 -5.53 7.22
N PRO A 94 -10.62 -6.03 8.36
CA PRO A 94 -9.21 -5.83 8.72
C PRO A 94 -8.21 -6.20 7.61
N MET A 95 -8.57 -7.11 6.69
CA MET A 95 -7.72 -7.48 5.56
C MET A 95 -7.32 -6.29 4.68
N ALA A 96 -8.09 -5.20 4.66
CA ALA A 96 -7.78 -3.97 3.93
C ALA A 96 -6.55 -3.20 4.46
N ALA A 97 -5.96 -3.62 5.59
CA ALA A 97 -4.78 -2.99 6.19
C ALA A 97 -3.62 -3.97 6.43
N VAL A 98 -3.69 -5.18 5.87
CA VAL A 98 -2.73 -6.27 6.18
C VAL A 98 -1.31 -5.91 5.78
N ALA A 99 -1.12 -5.36 4.58
CA ALA A 99 0.21 -5.19 4.02
C ALA A 99 0.94 -4.05 4.72
N GLY A 100 0.24 -2.93 4.94
CA GLY A 100 0.73 -1.79 5.71
C GLY A 100 1.01 -2.17 7.18
N SER A 101 0.14 -2.95 7.81
CA SER A 101 0.32 -3.37 9.22
C SER A 101 1.52 -4.30 9.41
N VAL A 102 1.78 -5.18 8.45
CA VAL A 102 2.98 -6.04 8.44
C VAL A 102 4.23 -5.20 8.22
N ALA A 103 4.22 -4.25 7.28
CA ALA A 103 5.35 -3.38 7.03
C ALA A 103 5.73 -2.55 8.27
N GLU A 104 4.73 -2.02 8.99
CA GLU A 104 4.91 -1.31 10.26
C GLU A 104 5.49 -2.20 11.35
N GLU A 105 5.02 -3.43 11.48
CA GLU A 105 5.51 -4.36 12.51
C GLU A 105 7.00 -4.64 12.33
N ILE A 106 7.43 -4.87 11.08
CA ILE A 106 8.84 -5.12 10.77
C ILE A 106 9.68 -3.85 10.97
N LEU A 107 9.18 -2.69 10.53
CA LEU A 107 9.87 -1.42 10.77
C LEU A 107 10.03 -1.15 12.28
N GLY A 108 8.97 -1.37 13.07
CA GLY A 108 9.02 -1.22 14.52
C GLY A 108 10.08 -2.11 15.17
N ALA A 109 10.19 -3.37 14.75
CA ALA A 109 11.23 -4.28 15.23
C ALA A 109 12.64 -3.80 14.90
N MET A 110 12.85 -3.23 13.69
CA MET A 110 14.13 -2.64 13.30
C MET A 110 14.51 -1.46 14.21
N LEU A 111 13.59 -0.52 14.39
CA LEU A 111 13.83 0.71 15.16
C LEU A 111 14.00 0.46 16.66
N ASN A 112 13.38 -0.59 17.20
CA ASN A 112 13.58 -1.00 18.59
C ASN A 112 14.98 -1.59 18.84
N ALA A 113 15.62 -2.13 17.80
CA ALA A 113 16.91 -2.80 17.90
C ALA A 113 18.09 -1.89 17.52
N ALA A 114 17.86 -0.82 16.78
CA ALA A 114 18.91 -0.01 16.18
C ALA A 114 18.50 1.45 15.93
N ALA A 115 19.48 2.35 16.01
CA ALA A 115 19.36 3.75 15.64
C ALA A 115 19.82 3.94 14.18
N VAL A 116 18.87 3.84 13.24
CA VAL A 116 19.08 4.07 11.81
C VAL A 116 18.67 5.49 11.43
N ASP A 117 19.37 6.08 10.46
CA ASP A 117 19.08 7.45 9.98
C ASP A 117 17.82 7.46 9.11
N GLN A 118 17.64 6.42 8.30
CA GLN A 118 16.48 6.24 7.43
C GLN A 118 16.19 4.75 7.29
N ALA A 119 14.93 4.36 7.23
CA ALA A 119 14.55 3.00 6.85
C ALA A 119 13.20 2.98 6.13
N TYR A 120 12.98 1.96 5.31
CA TYR A 120 11.65 1.64 4.81
C TYR A 120 11.45 0.12 4.73
N VAL A 121 10.19 -0.29 4.87
CA VAL A 121 9.71 -1.65 4.63
C VAL A 121 8.58 -1.54 3.61
N ASN A 122 8.77 -2.13 2.43
CA ASN A 122 7.77 -2.15 1.35
C ASN A 122 7.19 -3.55 1.21
N ASN A 123 5.89 -3.69 1.39
CA ASN A 123 5.11 -4.90 1.15
C ASN A 123 4.21 -4.70 -0.08
N GLY A 124 4.72 -4.98 -1.28
CA GLY A 124 3.90 -4.97 -2.49
C GLY A 124 3.33 -3.61 -2.93
N GLY A 125 3.84 -2.48 -2.41
CA GLY A 125 3.31 -1.14 -2.65
C GLY A 125 2.93 -0.39 -1.37
N ASP A 126 2.79 -1.12 -0.26
CA ASP A 126 2.47 -0.58 1.05
C ASP A 126 3.74 -0.43 1.88
N ILE A 127 4.10 0.81 2.17
CA ILE A 127 5.41 1.23 2.64
C ILE A 127 5.28 1.88 4.01
N ALA A 128 5.90 1.27 5.01
CA ALA A 128 6.22 1.92 6.27
C ALA A 128 7.61 2.55 6.16
N LEU A 129 7.77 3.81 6.58
CA LEU A 129 9.05 4.52 6.49
C LEU A 129 9.43 5.24 7.78
N HIS A 130 10.72 5.30 8.04
CA HIS A 130 11.36 6.07 9.10
C HIS A 130 12.32 7.08 8.47
N LEU A 131 12.21 8.33 8.92
CA LEU A 131 13.09 9.42 8.53
C LEU A 131 13.62 10.08 9.80
N GLY A 132 14.94 10.01 9.98
CA GLY A 132 15.67 10.80 10.94
C GLY A 132 15.73 12.27 10.52
N ARG A 133 16.33 13.10 11.37
CA ARG A 133 16.44 14.54 11.11
C ARG A 133 17.18 14.80 9.78
N ASP A 134 16.67 15.75 8.99
CA ASP A 134 17.21 16.16 7.69
C ASP A 134 17.15 15.08 6.57
N GLU A 135 16.62 13.89 6.87
CA GLU A 135 16.38 12.84 5.88
C GLU A 135 15.10 13.08 5.08
N HIS A 136 15.04 12.44 3.91
CA HIS A 136 13.87 12.52 3.04
C HIS A 136 13.68 11.25 2.22
N PHE A 137 12.43 11.01 1.83
CA PHE A 137 12.04 9.90 0.99
C PHE A 137 11.41 10.39 -0.31
N SER A 138 11.74 9.76 -1.43
CA SER A 138 11.14 10.06 -2.72
C SER A 138 10.26 8.89 -3.16
N VAL A 139 8.98 9.19 -3.36
CA VAL A 139 7.96 8.25 -3.81
C VAL A 139 7.79 8.39 -5.30
N GLY A 140 7.98 7.31 -6.05
CA GLY A 140 7.68 7.27 -7.49
C GLY A 140 6.21 6.95 -7.74
N LEU A 141 5.54 7.79 -8.53
CA LEU A 141 4.19 7.56 -9.03
C LEU A 141 4.30 7.23 -10.53
N MET A 142 4.11 5.96 -10.87
CA MET A 142 4.25 5.49 -12.25
C MET A 142 2.91 5.66 -13.01
N ASP A 143 2.83 6.57 -13.97
CA ASP A 143 1.58 6.85 -14.72
C ASP A 143 1.06 5.61 -15.48
N ARG A 144 1.96 4.82 -16.09
CA ARG A 144 1.66 3.56 -16.78
C ARG A 144 2.90 2.65 -16.82
N PRO A 145 2.81 1.36 -16.43
CA PRO A 145 3.95 0.44 -16.46
C PRO A 145 4.30 -0.08 -17.87
N ASP A 146 3.43 0.10 -18.87
CA ASP A 146 3.51 -0.51 -20.21
C ASP A 146 3.96 0.44 -21.34
N ARG A 147 4.19 1.72 -21.06
CA ARG A 147 4.72 2.72 -22.01
C ARG A 147 5.71 3.66 -21.32
N ASP A 148 6.35 4.53 -22.09
CA ASP A 148 7.22 5.66 -21.68
C ASP A 148 6.53 6.64 -20.71
N GLY A 149 6.02 6.14 -19.58
CA GLY A 149 5.28 6.89 -18.58
C GLY A 149 6.19 7.90 -17.91
N VAL A 150 5.64 9.09 -17.65
CA VAL A 150 6.32 10.09 -16.84
C VAL A 150 6.31 9.58 -15.40
N MET A 151 7.50 9.32 -14.84
CA MET A 151 7.64 9.08 -13.42
C MET A 151 7.49 10.42 -12.70
N ARG A 152 6.34 10.61 -12.04
CA ARG A 152 6.18 11.73 -11.11
C ARG A 152 6.81 11.33 -9.78
N THR A 153 7.41 12.30 -9.09
CA THR A 153 7.96 12.05 -7.75
C THR A 153 7.36 12.98 -6.73
N MET A 154 7.08 12.41 -5.57
CA MET A 154 6.66 13.16 -4.40
C MET A 154 7.73 13.00 -3.32
N ARG A 155 8.14 14.11 -2.73
CA ARG A 155 9.10 14.13 -1.64
C ARG A 155 8.36 14.12 -0.30
N ILE A 156 8.87 13.32 0.63
CA ILE A 156 8.46 13.30 2.03
C ILE A 156 9.70 13.67 2.83
N ASP A 157 9.61 14.78 3.56
CA ASP A 157 10.63 15.30 4.45
C ASP A 157 10.42 14.77 5.87
N ALA A 158 11.48 14.76 6.68
CA ALA A 158 11.43 14.29 8.06
C ALA A 158 10.41 15.04 8.93
N ASP A 159 10.16 16.32 8.66
CA ASP A 159 9.21 17.13 9.42
C ASP A 159 7.74 16.90 9.02
N ASP A 160 7.49 16.15 7.94
CA ASP A 160 6.14 15.77 7.55
C ASP A 160 5.57 14.71 8.51
N ALA A 161 4.26 14.71 8.72
CA ALA A 161 3.58 13.67 9.51
C ALA A 161 3.58 12.29 8.83
N VAL A 162 3.81 12.23 7.52
CA VAL A 162 3.70 11.01 6.72
C VAL A 162 4.76 9.97 7.12
N ARG A 163 4.33 8.79 7.56
CA ARG A 163 5.20 7.61 7.75
C ARG A 163 4.65 6.34 7.08
N GLY A 164 3.52 6.48 6.38
CA GLY A 164 2.89 5.42 5.62
C GLY A 164 2.53 5.85 4.20
N ILE A 165 2.73 4.93 3.26
CA ILE A 165 2.30 5.07 1.87
C ILE A 165 1.64 3.76 1.48
N ALA A 166 0.54 3.81 0.75
CA ALA A 166 -0.10 2.61 0.21
C ALA A 166 -0.62 2.86 -1.19
N THR A 167 -0.75 1.80 -1.99
CA THR A 167 -1.36 1.91 -3.32
C THR A 167 -2.35 0.78 -3.57
N SER A 168 -3.61 1.15 -3.82
CA SER A 168 -4.68 0.21 -4.15
C SER A 168 -5.24 0.49 -5.54
N GLY A 169 -5.88 -0.49 -6.19
CA GLY A 169 -6.43 -0.34 -7.53
C GLY A 169 -6.72 -1.68 -8.19
N ARG A 170 -7.47 -1.68 -9.30
CA ARG A 170 -7.94 -2.90 -9.96
C ARG A 170 -6.84 -3.79 -10.54
N HIS A 171 -5.65 -3.24 -10.75
CA HIS A 171 -4.47 -3.98 -11.23
C HIS A 171 -3.55 -4.46 -10.10
N GLY A 172 -3.93 -4.21 -8.85
CA GLY A 172 -3.19 -4.65 -7.68
C GLY A 172 -3.32 -6.15 -7.41
N ARG A 173 -2.72 -6.58 -6.29
CA ARG A 173 -2.76 -7.98 -5.84
C ARG A 173 -4.10 -8.38 -5.21
N SER A 174 -4.91 -7.40 -4.81
CA SER A 174 -6.18 -7.56 -4.13
C SER A 174 -7.34 -7.16 -5.03
N PHE A 175 -8.51 -7.77 -4.84
CA PHE A 175 -9.70 -7.37 -5.58
C PHE A 175 -10.20 -5.99 -5.15
N SER A 176 -10.58 -5.17 -6.13
CA SER A 176 -11.19 -3.86 -5.89
C SER A 176 -12.68 -3.89 -6.24
N LEU A 177 -13.48 -3.21 -5.44
CA LEU A 177 -14.88 -2.90 -5.76
C LEU A 177 -14.97 -1.72 -6.72
N GLY A 178 -13.98 -0.84 -6.79
CA GLY A 178 -13.98 0.32 -7.69
C GLY A 178 -13.32 0.02 -9.04
N ILE A 179 -13.11 1.05 -9.84
CA ILE A 179 -12.50 0.97 -11.17
C ILE A 179 -11.17 1.72 -11.27
N ALA A 180 -10.69 2.37 -10.20
CA ALA A 180 -9.40 3.05 -10.21
C ALA A 180 -8.27 2.14 -10.71
N ASP A 181 -7.43 2.67 -11.58
CA ASP A 181 -6.20 1.97 -11.99
C ASP A 181 -5.22 1.94 -10.83
N ALA A 182 -5.11 3.07 -10.11
CA ALA A 182 -4.35 3.18 -8.87
C ALA A 182 -4.79 4.39 -8.04
N VAL A 183 -4.85 4.21 -6.74
CA VAL A 183 -4.97 5.24 -5.71
C VAL A 183 -3.79 5.08 -4.77
N THR A 184 -2.91 6.09 -4.71
CA THR A 184 -1.80 6.15 -3.77
C THR A 184 -2.16 7.09 -2.63
N VAL A 185 -2.08 6.62 -1.38
CA VAL A 185 -2.39 7.40 -0.19
C VAL A 185 -1.14 7.62 0.66
N LEU A 186 -1.05 8.81 1.25
CA LEU A 186 -0.10 9.15 2.30
C LEU A 186 -0.83 9.26 3.64
N ALA A 187 -0.28 8.66 4.70
CA ALA A 187 -0.84 8.77 6.03
C ALA A 187 0.26 8.76 7.11
N ALA A 188 -0.14 9.01 8.36
CA ALA A 188 0.75 8.96 9.51
C ALA A 188 1.30 7.55 9.76
N THR A 189 0.59 6.50 9.33
CA THR A 189 1.06 5.11 9.40
C THR A 189 0.73 4.34 8.10
N ALA A 190 1.45 3.25 7.82
CA ALA A 190 1.26 2.48 6.58
C ALA A 190 -0.06 1.70 6.58
N SER A 191 -0.48 1.19 7.73
CA SER A 191 -1.78 0.53 7.96
C SER A 191 -2.95 1.49 7.72
N GLN A 192 -2.86 2.74 8.17
CA GLN A 192 -3.84 3.78 7.85
C GLN A 192 -3.87 4.08 6.34
N ALA A 193 -2.70 4.20 5.71
CA ALA A 193 -2.61 4.43 4.27
C ALA A 193 -3.24 3.28 3.49
N ASP A 194 -2.99 2.02 3.87
CA ASP A 194 -3.48 0.80 3.21
C ASP A 194 -5.02 0.71 3.25
N ALA A 195 -5.58 0.89 4.46
CA ALA A 195 -7.03 0.95 4.64
C ALA A 195 -7.67 2.08 3.81
N ALA A 196 -7.11 3.28 3.90
CA ALA A 196 -7.61 4.45 3.16
C ALA A 196 -7.50 4.26 1.65
N ALA A 197 -6.39 3.73 1.14
CA ALA A 197 -6.20 3.48 -0.29
C ALA A 197 -7.26 2.51 -0.82
N THR A 198 -7.57 1.46 -0.06
CA THR A 198 -8.65 0.52 -0.40
C THR A 198 -10.02 1.21 -0.44
N VAL A 199 -10.36 2.01 0.57
CA VAL A 199 -11.63 2.73 0.64
C VAL A 199 -11.79 3.72 -0.51
N ILE A 200 -10.76 4.54 -0.76
CA ILE A 200 -10.78 5.57 -1.80
C ILE A 200 -10.77 4.93 -3.21
N ALA A 201 -9.99 3.87 -3.43
CA ALA A 201 -10.00 3.14 -4.69
C ALA A 201 -11.38 2.55 -5.00
N ASN A 202 -12.08 2.05 -3.97
CA ASN A 202 -13.43 1.53 -4.12
C ASN A 202 -14.47 2.63 -4.40
N ALA A 203 -14.22 3.87 -3.95
CA ALA A 203 -15.09 5.02 -4.21
C ALA A 203 -14.93 5.62 -5.62
N VAL A 204 -13.81 5.34 -6.31
CA VAL A 204 -13.67 5.62 -7.75
C VAL A 204 -14.47 4.57 -8.51
N ASP A 205 -15.73 4.86 -8.81
CA ASP A 205 -16.63 3.90 -9.43
C ASP A 205 -17.68 4.53 -10.36
N LEU A 206 -18.28 3.68 -11.21
CA LEU A 206 -19.46 3.94 -12.03
C LEU A 206 -20.50 2.83 -11.77
N PRO A 207 -21.29 2.93 -10.69
CA PRO A 207 -22.24 1.89 -10.32
C PRO A 207 -23.24 1.58 -11.43
N GLY A 208 -23.37 0.30 -11.79
CA GLY A 208 -24.31 -0.17 -12.81
C GLY A 208 -23.90 0.12 -14.26
N HIS A 209 -22.71 0.69 -14.50
CA HIS A 209 -22.27 1.00 -15.86
C HIS A 209 -21.97 -0.27 -16.67
N PRO A 210 -22.49 -0.42 -17.90
CA PRO A 210 -22.40 -1.67 -18.67
C PRO A 210 -20.97 -2.03 -19.09
N ALA A 211 -20.06 -1.06 -19.19
CA ALA A 211 -18.65 -1.32 -19.49
C ALA A 211 -17.86 -1.85 -18.27
N VAL A 212 -18.42 -1.80 -17.06
CA VAL A 212 -17.75 -2.31 -15.86
C VAL A 212 -18.20 -3.74 -15.59
N LEU A 213 -17.37 -4.70 -15.95
CA LEU A 213 -17.66 -6.11 -15.77
C LEU A 213 -17.31 -6.52 -14.34
N ARG A 214 -18.32 -7.01 -13.61
CA ARG A 214 -18.17 -7.39 -12.20
C ARG A 214 -18.64 -8.81 -11.94
N GLN A 215 -17.95 -9.51 -11.05
CA GLN A 215 -18.33 -10.84 -10.59
C GLN A 215 -18.11 -10.97 -9.08
N PRO A 216 -18.83 -11.88 -8.39
CA PRO A 216 -18.60 -12.13 -6.97
C PRO A 216 -17.15 -12.52 -6.67
N ALA A 217 -16.57 -11.97 -5.62
CA ALA A 217 -15.18 -12.23 -5.26
C ALA A 217 -14.94 -13.71 -4.94
N ASN A 218 -15.90 -14.37 -4.29
CA ASN A 218 -15.84 -15.79 -3.98
C ASN A 218 -15.96 -16.73 -5.19
N GLU A 219 -16.40 -16.25 -6.34
CA GLU A 219 -16.34 -17.02 -7.60
C GLU A 219 -14.93 -16.98 -8.23
N LEU A 220 -14.14 -15.94 -7.91
CA LEU A 220 -12.74 -15.82 -8.33
C LEU A 220 -11.78 -16.49 -7.35
N GLN A 221 -11.99 -16.27 -6.06
CA GLN A 221 -11.20 -16.81 -4.97
C GLN A 221 -12.17 -17.26 -3.87
N PRO A 222 -12.42 -18.57 -3.71
CA PRO A 222 -13.44 -19.10 -2.81
C PRO A 222 -13.37 -18.60 -1.37
N ASP A 223 -12.17 -18.26 -0.89
CA ASP A 223 -11.89 -17.83 0.48
C ASP A 223 -11.69 -16.31 0.62
N SER A 224 -12.08 -15.52 -0.38
CA SER A 224 -12.04 -14.05 -0.37
C SER A 224 -12.86 -13.47 0.79
N ASP A 225 -12.28 -12.51 1.52
CA ASP A 225 -12.93 -11.77 2.61
C ASP A 225 -14.13 -10.92 2.12
N LEU A 226 -14.09 -10.51 0.86
CA LEU A 226 -15.20 -9.78 0.24
C LEU A 226 -16.47 -10.64 0.01
N GLY A 227 -16.35 -11.98 0.03
CA GLY A 227 -17.47 -12.91 -0.13
C GLY A 227 -18.20 -12.74 -1.47
N THR A 228 -19.53 -12.61 -1.43
CA THR A 228 -20.38 -12.45 -2.63
C THR A 228 -20.35 -11.05 -3.25
N ARG A 229 -19.57 -10.12 -2.67
CA ARG A 229 -19.47 -8.75 -3.20
C ARG A 229 -18.86 -8.77 -4.58
N ARG A 230 -19.43 -7.94 -5.46
CA ARG A 230 -19.04 -7.88 -6.86
C ARG A 230 -17.78 -7.02 -7.01
N VAL A 231 -16.70 -7.65 -7.41
CA VAL A 231 -15.41 -7.00 -7.66
C VAL A 231 -15.24 -6.73 -9.15
N THR A 232 -14.48 -5.70 -9.48
CA THR A 232 -14.18 -5.32 -10.86
C THR A 232 -13.26 -6.37 -11.49
N ARG A 233 -13.76 -7.03 -12.55
CA ARG A 233 -12.96 -7.95 -13.37
C ARG A 233 -12.32 -7.22 -14.53
N ASP A 234 -13.09 -6.36 -15.18
CA ASP A 234 -12.65 -5.63 -16.36
C ASP A 234 -13.42 -4.32 -16.50
N VAL A 235 -12.81 -3.36 -17.18
CA VAL A 235 -13.41 -2.06 -17.48
C VAL A 235 -13.19 -1.82 -18.97
N GLY A 236 -14.28 -1.87 -19.73
CA GLY A 236 -14.29 -1.54 -21.15
C GLY A 236 -14.14 -0.03 -21.40
N GLU A 237 -14.45 0.40 -22.61
CA GLU A 237 -14.36 1.81 -22.96
C GLU A 237 -15.36 2.66 -22.17
N ILE A 238 -14.85 3.70 -21.52
CA ILE A 238 -15.61 4.73 -20.82
C ILE A 238 -15.20 6.11 -21.34
N THR A 239 -16.16 7.03 -21.35
CA THR A 239 -15.97 8.39 -21.85
C THR A 239 -15.17 9.24 -20.88
N ARG A 240 -14.61 10.36 -21.36
CA ARG A 240 -13.90 11.32 -20.49
C ARG A 240 -14.78 11.89 -19.37
N SER A 241 -16.06 12.14 -19.65
CA SER A 241 -17.01 12.60 -18.63
C SER A 241 -17.25 11.56 -17.54
N GLU A 242 -17.31 10.27 -17.90
CA GLU A 242 -17.45 9.18 -16.95
C GLU A 242 -16.17 8.98 -16.12
N ILE A 243 -15.00 9.08 -16.75
CA ILE A 243 -13.71 9.08 -16.04
C ILE A 243 -13.67 10.22 -15.01
N THR A 244 -14.05 11.43 -15.42
CA THR A 244 -14.10 12.60 -14.52
C THR A 244 -15.07 12.37 -13.37
N ALA A 245 -16.28 11.84 -13.64
CA ALA A 245 -17.27 11.57 -12.61
C ALA A 245 -16.81 10.53 -11.59
N ALA A 246 -16.19 9.44 -12.05
CA ALA A 246 -15.65 8.40 -11.18
C ALA A 246 -14.50 8.94 -10.31
N LEU A 247 -13.60 9.73 -10.90
CA LEU A 247 -12.49 10.36 -10.18
C LEU A 247 -12.99 11.38 -9.14
N GLU A 248 -14.02 12.18 -9.46
CA GLU A 248 -14.61 13.12 -8.50
C GLU A 248 -15.27 12.41 -7.32
N SER A 249 -15.94 11.27 -7.55
CA SER A 249 -16.48 10.42 -6.47
C SER A 249 -15.38 9.94 -5.52
N GLY A 250 -14.26 9.44 -6.08
CA GLY A 250 -13.09 9.08 -5.27
C GLY A 250 -12.46 10.27 -4.57
N ALA A 251 -12.39 11.43 -5.22
CA ALA A 251 -11.84 12.66 -4.66
C ALA A 251 -12.69 13.21 -3.52
N GLU A 252 -14.02 13.08 -3.57
CA GLU A 252 -14.91 13.40 -2.46
C GLU A 252 -14.62 12.49 -1.24
N CYS A 253 -14.50 11.18 -1.46
CA CYS A 253 -14.12 10.24 -0.40
C CYS A 253 -12.74 10.58 0.19
N ALA A 254 -11.74 10.88 -0.65
CA ALA A 254 -10.42 11.28 -0.21
C ALA A 254 -10.43 12.58 0.61
N ARG A 255 -11.23 13.58 0.19
CA ARG A 255 -11.43 14.82 0.96
C ARG A 255 -12.03 14.55 2.33
N GLN A 256 -13.05 13.70 2.42
CA GLN A 256 -13.64 13.30 3.70
C GLN A 256 -12.61 12.60 4.62
N CYS A 257 -11.77 11.73 4.07
CA CYS A 257 -10.70 11.09 4.83
C CYS A 257 -9.67 12.11 5.33
N PHE A 258 -9.31 13.08 4.49
CA PHE A 258 -8.37 14.15 4.82
C PHE A 258 -8.93 15.08 5.93
N ASP A 259 -10.19 15.50 5.80
CA ASP A 259 -10.86 16.37 6.78
C ASP A 259 -11.01 15.69 8.16
N ARG A 260 -11.08 14.36 8.19
CA ARG A 260 -11.09 13.53 9.40
C ARG A 260 -9.70 13.25 9.97
N GLY A 261 -8.64 13.71 9.31
CA GLY A 261 -7.25 13.47 9.71
C GLY A 261 -6.81 12.01 9.55
N LEU A 262 -7.45 11.25 8.66
CA LEU A 262 -7.10 9.84 8.40
C LEU A 262 -5.97 9.70 7.38
N ILE A 263 -5.78 10.71 6.53
CA ILE A 263 -4.75 10.77 5.49
C ILE A 263 -4.13 12.17 5.43
N GLU A 264 -2.91 12.24 4.90
CA GLU A 264 -2.19 13.48 4.61
C GLU A 264 -2.30 13.90 3.13
N GLY A 265 -2.72 12.97 2.27
CA GLY A 265 -2.95 13.22 0.86
C GLY A 265 -3.22 11.94 0.08
N ALA A 266 -3.74 12.10 -1.14
CA ALA A 266 -4.03 11.00 -2.05
C ALA A 266 -3.81 11.40 -3.51
N VAL A 267 -3.45 10.43 -4.34
CA VAL A 267 -3.35 10.55 -5.80
C VAL A 267 -4.21 9.47 -6.41
N LEU A 268 -5.23 9.86 -7.16
CA LEU A 268 -6.18 8.97 -7.79
C LEU A 268 -5.95 8.95 -9.29
N ARG A 269 -6.00 7.77 -9.91
CA ARG A 269 -5.77 7.59 -11.35
C ARG A 269 -6.79 6.66 -11.98
N LEU A 270 -7.26 7.05 -13.16
CA LEU A 270 -8.17 6.28 -13.99
C LEU A 270 -7.97 6.63 -15.46
N CYS A 271 -7.68 5.63 -16.29
CA CYS A 271 -7.50 5.73 -17.74
C CYS A 271 -6.44 6.77 -18.20
N GLY A 272 -5.48 7.12 -17.34
CA GLY A 272 -4.44 8.13 -17.60
C GLY A 272 -4.78 9.54 -17.08
N ASP A 273 -6.02 9.76 -16.61
CA ASP A 273 -6.37 10.98 -15.88
C ASP A 273 -5.99 10.82 -14.41
N MET A 274 -5.65 11.95 -13.77
CA MET A 274 -5.13 12.00 -12.40
C MET A 274 -5.77 13.13 -11.62
N LEU A 275 -6.15 12.86 -10.36
CA LEU A 275 -6.52 13.86 -9.37
C LEU A 275 -5.62 13.75 -8.14
N VAL A 276 -5.31 14.88 -7.52
CA VAL A 276 -4.45 14.99 -6.34
C VAL A 276 -5.22 15.69 -5.24
N ILE A 277 -5.20 15.11 -4.04
CA ILE A 277 -5.84 15.64 -2.82
C ILE A 277 -4.76 15.78 -1.74
N GLY A 278 -4.77 16.90 -1.01
CA GLY A 278 -3.81 17.20 0.05
C GLY A 278 -2.86 18.34 -0.31
N THR A 279 -1.96 18.68 0.62
CA THR A 279 -1.14 19.89 0.57
C THR A 279 0.22 19.72 -0.10
N LYS A 280 0.61 18.50 -0.49
CA LYS A 280 1.95 18.24 -1.04
C LYS A 280 2.01 18.41 -2.55
N ASP A 281 2.98 19.21 -2.99
CA ASP A 281 3.31 19.38 -4.40
C ASP A 281 3.87 18.09 -5.01
N ILE A 282 3.20 17.56 -6.04
CA ILE A 282 3.74 16.51 -6.89
C ILE A 282 4.61 17.15 -7.95
N ARG A 283 5.90 16.79 -7.98
CA ARG A 283 6.83 17.30 -9.00
C ARG A 283 6.93 16.31 -10.15
N GLU A 284 6.78 16.81 -11.37
CA GLU A 284 7.08 16.03 -12.56
C GLU A 284 8.59 15.88 -12.72
N GLN A 285 9.08 14.64 -12.77
CA GLN A 285 10.44 14.36 -13.19
C GLN A 285 10.39 13.93 -14.66
N ARG A 286 10.96 14.74 -15.55
CA ARG A 286 11.18 14.29 -16.93
C ARG A 286 12.05 13.04 -16.89
N SER A 287 11.57 11.97 -17.51
CA SER A 287 12.31 10.72 -17.68
C SER A 287 13.71 11.05 -18.19
N ARG A 288 14.75 10.60 -17.48
CA ARG A 288 16.12 10.63 -18.02
C ARG A 288 16.07 9.91 -19.37
N PRO A 289 16.60 10.50 -20.45
CA PRO A 289 16.68 9.78 -21.71
C PRO A 289 17.40 8.46 -21.45
N LEU A 290 16.80 7.36 -21.91
CA LEU A 290 17.50 6.09 -22.06
C LEU A 290 18.80 6.39 -22.81
N VAL A 291 19.91 6.44 -22.08
CA VAL A 291 21.22 6.33 -22.71
C VAL A 291 21.21 4.91 -23.24
N LEU A 292 20.88 4.76 -24.53
CA LEU A 292 21.21 3.57 -25.28
C LEU A 292 22.73 3.41 -25.11
N GLY A 293 23.12 2.52 -24.20
CA GLY A 293 24.46 1.97 -24.19
C GLY A 293 24.61 1.27 -25.53
N ASN A 294 25.29 1.93 -26.46
CA ASN A 294 25.69 1.35 -27.72
C ASN A 294 26.50 0.09 -27.41
N ALA A 295 25.87 -1.07 -27.58
CA ALA A 295 26.58 -2.30 -27.83
C ALA A 295 27.18 -2.20 -29.23
N VAL A 296 28.45 -1.79 -29.32
CA VAL A 296 29.27 -1.95 -30.53
C VAL A 296 30.73 -2.25 -30.13
N HIS A 297 31.10 -3.52 -30.29
CA HIS A 297 32.39 -4.10 -30.64
C HIS A 297 33.72 -3.50 -30.11
N ALA A 298 34.44 -4.30 -29.31
CA ALA A 298 35.67 -4.99 -29.73
C ALA A 298 35.96 -6.16 -28.77
#